data_AF-W7S649-F1
#
_entry.id   AF-W7S649-F1
#
_cell.length_a   1.000
_cell.length_b   1.000
_cell.length_c   1.000
_cell.angle_alpha   90.00
_cell.angle_beta   90.00
_cell.angle_gamma   90.00
#
_symmetry.space_group_name_H-M   'P 1'
#
loop_
_entity.id
_entity.type
_entity.pdbx_description
1 polymer ?
#
loop_
_entity_poly.entity_id
_entity_poly.type
_entity_poly.pdbx_seq_one_letter_code
_entity_poly.pdbx_strand_id
1 'polypeptide(L)' 'MDRDPLWKNLSAVQKGNAHKVDDVIWSTAGGILAAAIMLDQVEEIFAK' A
#
# COMPACT_ATOMS: atom_id res chain seq x y z
N MET A 1 -0.33 12.96 7.64
CA MET A 1 0.99 12.31 7.51
C MET A 1 1.95 13.12 6.63
N ASP A 2 1.54 13.58 5.45
CA ASP A 2 2.44 14.22 4.47
C ASP A 2 3.11 15.54 4.88
N ARG A 3 2.80 16.07 6.07
CA ARG A 3 3.46 17.26 6.65
C ARG A 3 4.21 16.97 7.95
N ASP A 4 4.17 15.74 8.43
CA ASP A 4 4.86 15.33 9.64
C ASP A 4 6.37 15.11 9.35
N PRO A 5 7.28 15.80 10.04
CA PRO A 5 8.72 15.67 9.81
C PRO A 5 9.27 14.26 10.12
N LEU A 6 8.72 13.58 11.13
CA LEU A 6 9.15 12.22 11.49
C LEU A 6 8.72 11.22 10.42
N TRP A 7 7.52 11.37 9.88
CA TRP A 7 7.03 10.56 8.75
C TRP A 7 7.90 10.72 7.50
N LYS A 8 8.25 11.95 7.14
CA LYS A 8 9.11 12.24 5.96
C LYS A 8 10.54 11.72 6.10
N ASN A 9 11.01 11.48 7.31
CA ASN A 9 12.35 10.97 7.57
C ASN A 9 12.46 9.43 7.47
N LEU A 10 11.34 8.72 7.26
CA LEU A 10 11.37 7.26 7.06
C LEU A 10 11.98 6.92 5.70
N SER A 11 12.91 5.96 5.68
CA SER A 11 13.59 5.52 4.46
C SER A 11 12.63 4.97 3.41
N ALA A 12 11.55 4.29 3.81
CA ALA A 12 10.53 3.79 2.90
C ALA A 12 9.77 4.94 2.21
N VAL A 13 9.42 5.99 2.95
CA VAL A 13 8.74 7.18 2.41
C VAL A 13 9.65 7.94 1.44
N GLN A 14 10.93 8.13 1.81
CA GLN A 14 11.93 8.80 0.96
C GLN A 14 12.22 8.03 -0.34
N LYS A 15 12.14 6.69 -0.30
CA LYS A 15 12.32 5.83 -1.47
C LYS A 15 11.05 5.63 -2.30
N GLY A 16 9.93 6.25 -1.93
CA GLY A 16 8.65 6.09 -2.62
C GLY A 16 7.96 4.74 -2.38
N ASN A 17 8.41 3.97 -1.39
CA ASN A 17 7.90 2.63 -1.07
C ASN A 17 6.76 2.64 -0.04
N ALA A 18 6.13 3.79 0.19
CA ALA A 18 4.99 3.95 1.06
C ALA A 18 3.73 4.12 0.20
N HIS A 19 2.95 3.05 0.07
CA HIS A 19 1.78 3.00 -0.81
C HIS A 19 0.50 3.02 0.01
N LYS A 20 -0.38 3.97 -0.29
CA LYS A 20 -1.72 4.00 0.30
C LYS A 20 -2.60 3.01 -0.45
N VAL A 21 -3.25 2.12 0.30
CA VAL A 21 -4.13 1.08 -0.22
C VAL A 21 -5.55 1.23 0.34
N ASP A 22 -6.50 0.53 -0.27
CA ASP A 22 -7.90 0.48 0.18
C ASP A 22 -8.08 -0.55 1.30
N ASP A 23 -8.66 -0.12 2.43
CA ASP A 23 -8.86 -0.95 3.62
C ASP A 23 -9.84 -2.10 3.39
N VAL A 24 -10.86 -1.91 2.54
CA VAL A 24 -11.84 -2.95 2.21
C VAL A 24 -11.11 -4.11 1.55
N ILE A 25 -10.21 -3.81 0.61
CA ILE A 25 -9.45 -4.83 -0.11
C ILE A 25 -8.40 -5.50 0.81
N TRP A 26 -7.66 -4.72 1.60
CA TRP A 26 -6.49 -5.21 2.33
C TRP A 26 -6.76 -5.78 3.73
N SER A 27 -7.91 -5.50 4.32
CA SER A 27 -8.20 -5.86 5.71
C SER A 27 -9.64 -6.32 5.92
N THR A 28 -10.61 -5.49 5.53
CA THR A 28 -12.01 -5.68 5.96
C THR A 28 -12.77 -6.77 5.18
N ALA A 29 -12.51 -6.97 3.89
CA ALA A 29 -13.28 -7.92 3.07
C ALA A 29 -12.93 -9.40 3.34
N GLY A 30 -11.64 -9.73 3.54
CA GLY A 30 -11.17 -11.06 3.96
C GLY A 30 -11.51 -12.26 3.05
N GLY A 31 -12.06 -12.04 1.85
CA GLY A 31 -12.49 -13.10 0.93
C GLY A 31 -11.53 -13.36 -0.24
N ILE A 32 -11.76 -14.45 -0.98
CA ILE A 32 -10.90 -14.85 -2.11
C ILE A 32 -10.84 -13.80 -3.23
N LEU A 33 -11.94 -13.09 -3.50
CA LEU A 33 -11.95 -12.00 -4.46
C LEU A 33 -11.08 -10.82 -4.00
N ALA A 34 -11.15 -10.48 -2.70
CA ALA A 34 -10.31 -9.43 -2.13
C ALA A 34 -8.83 -9.81 -2.20
N ALA A 35 -8.51 -11.07 -1.92
CA ALA A 35 -7.15 -11.59 -2.07
C ALA A 35 -6.65 -11.54 -3.52
N ALA A 36 -7.48 -11.85 -4.52
CA ALA A 36 -7.11 -11.73 -5.93
C ALA A 36 -6.81 -10.27 -6.31
N ILE A 37 -7.69 -9.34 -5.94
CA ILE A 37 -7.50 -7.90 -6.22
C ILE A 37 -6.26 -7.35 -5.49
N MET A 38 -5.98 -7.82 -4.27
CA MET A 38 -4.78 -7.47 -3.52
C MET A 38 -3.50 -7.89 -4.27
N LEU A 39 -3.49 -9.07 -4.90
CA LEU A 39 -2.36 -9.52 -5.72
C LEU A 39 -2.17 -8.65 -6.96
N ASP A 40 -3.25 -8.29 -7.64
CA ASP A 40 -3.20 -7.38 -8.80
C ASP A 40 -2.61 -6.01 -8.42
N GLN A 41 -2.98 -5.47 -7.25
CA GLN A 41 -2.41 -4.20 -6.74
C GLN A 41 -0.93 -4.32 -6.38
N VAL A 42 -0.50 -5.46 -5.83
CA VAL A 42 0.93 -5.72 -5.56
C VAL A 42 1.71 -5.75 -6.88
N GLU A 43 1.18 -6.41 -7.92
CA GLU A 43 1.78 -6.40 -9.25
C GLU A 43 1.88 -4.98 -9.81
N GLU A 44 0.81 -4.19 -9.73
CA GLU A 44 0.83 -2.80 -10.21
C GLU A 44 1.88 -1.92 -9.51
N ILE A 45 2.08 -2.14 -8.20
CA ILE A 45 3.02 -1.37 -7.38
C ILE A 45 4.48 -1.76 -7.67
N PHE A 46 4.76 -3.06 -7.84
CA PHE A 46 6.13 -3.59 -7.81
C PHE A 46 6.67 -4.14 -9.14
N ALA A 47 5.81 -4.43 -10.12
CA ALA A 47 6.20 -5.09 -11.37
C ALA A 47 6.31 -4.14 -12.59
N LYS A 48 6.22 -2.82 -12.38
CA LYS A 48 6.41 -1.80 -13.43
C LYS A 48 7.88 -1.45 -13.66
#